data_AF-A0A1J4VBQ0-F1
#
_entry.id   AF-A0A1J4VBQ0-F1
#
_cell.length_a   1.000
_cell.length_b   1.000
_cell.length_c   1.000
_cell.angle_alpha   90.00
_cell.angle_beta   90.00
_cell.angle_gamma   90.00
#
_symmetry.space_group_name_H-M   'P 1'
#
loop_
_entity.id
_entity.type
_entity.pdbx_description
1 polymer ?
#
loop_
_entity_poly.entity_id
_entity_poly.type
_entity_poly.pdbx_seq_one_letter_code
_entity_poly.pdbx_strand_id
1 'polypeptide(L)'
;MILRKLPFIIAVLGMAGGVLIGILFGANEDFFQNRISAGLARNHDIQSISDNSEREAKIKTESAKLWRCYQRYHFHANGIAGLSLAILTLMSFIQAPHLLRFCVQYSVAVGGFLYPFVWLLIAIYGPEIGRTEAHDTFAIFGYMGGVFFVGILGFIFAALKYPWNLEI
;
A
#
# COMPACT_ATOMS: atom_id res chain seq x y z
N MET A 1 9.07 26.62 3.37
CA MET A 1 7.94 26.45 2.43
C MET A 1 7.79 25.01 1.92
N ILE A 2 8.88 24.34 1.50
CA ILE A 2 8.86 22.97 0.94
C ILE A 2 8.31 21.92 1.92
N LEU A 3 8.74 21.93 3.19
CA LEU A 3 8.29 20.99 4.24
C LEU A 3 6.77 20.96 4.48
N ARG A 4 6.04 22.04 4.16
CA ARG A 4 4.57 22.10 4.29
C ARG A 4 3.84 21.44 3.12
N LYS A 5 4.47 21.39 1.94
CA LYS A 5 3.91 20.78 0.72
C LYS A 5 4.26 19.31 0.57
N LEU A 6 5.33 18.86 1.24
CA LEU A 6 5.85 17.50 1.12
C LEU A 6 4.80 16.39 1.41
N PRO A 7 3.95 16.49 2.45
CA PRO A 7 2.91 15.47 2.68
C PRO A 7 1.95 15.31 1.50
N PHE A 8 1.56 16.42 0.86
CA PHE A 8 0.71 16.38 -0.33
C PHE A 8 1.43 15.75 -1.52
N ILE A 9 2.70 16.10 -1.74
CA ILE A 9 3.51 15.50 -2.83
C ILE A 9 3.60 13.98 -2.63
N ILE A 10 3.87 13.51 -1.41
CA ILE A 10 3.93 12.08 -1.09
C ILE A 10 2.60 11.40 -1.41
N ALA A 11 1.47 11.99 -1.01
CA ALA A 11 0.15 11.43 -1.30
C ALA A 11 -0.15 11.40 -2.83
N VAL A 12 0.19 12.47 -3.56
CA VAL A 12 0.06 12.49 -5.03
C VAL A 12 0.94 11.43 -5.70
N LEU A 13 2.17 11.22 -5.22
CA LEU A 13 3.04 10.17 -5.73
C LEU A 13 2.46 8.77 -5.47
N GLY A 14 1.85 8.55 -4.31
CA GLY A 14 1.13 7.30 -4.01
C GLY A 14 -0.01 7.04 -4.98
N MET A 15 -0.83 8.07 -5.25
CA MET A 15 -1.91 7.99 -6.24
C MET A 15 -1.37 7.75 -7.66
N ALA A 16 -0.33 8.48 -8.06
CA ALA A 16 0.30 8.30 -9.37
C ALA A 16 0.85 6.87 -9.54
N GLY A 17 1.49 6.32 -8.51
CA GLY A 17 1.97 4.94 -8.50
C GLY A 17 0.85 3.91 -8.61
N GLY A 18 -0.26 4.11 -7.87
CA GLY A 18 -1.45 3.27 -7.96
C GLY A 18 -2.09 3.32 -9.35
N VAL A 19 -2.24 4.50 -9.95
CA VAL A 19 -2.74 4.64 -11.33
C VAL A 19 -1.81 3.98 -12.33
N LEU A 20 -0.49 4.21 -12.22
CA LEU A 20 0.52 3.64 -13.13
C LEU A 20 0.44 2.12 -13.16
N ILE A 21 0.40 1.46 -12.01
CA ILE A 21 0.30 -0.01 -11.99
C ILE A 21 -1.03 -0.51 -12.56
N GLY A 22 -2.13 0.25 -12.39
CA GLY A 22 -3.42 -0.06 -12.99
C GLY A 22 -3.39 0.00 -14.51
N ILE A 23 -2.70 0.99 -15.07
CA ILE A 23 -2.45 1.08 -16.52
C ILE A 23 -1.63 -0.13 -16.98
N LEU A 24 -0.59 -0.50 -16.24
CA LEU A 24 0.24 -1.66 -16.58
C LEU A 24 -0.58 -2.97 -16.57
N PHE A 25 -1.51 -3.15 -15.63
CA PHE A 25 -2.43 -4.30 -15.64
C PHE A 25 -3.28 -4.33 -16.92
N GLY A 26 -3.91 -3.21 -17.26
CA GLY A 26 -4.79 -3.13 -18.43
C GLY A 26 -4.04 -3.28 -19.75
N ALA A 27 -2.78 -2.83 -19.82
CA ALA A 27 -1.96 -2.90 -21.01
C ALA A 27 -1.27 -4.27 -21.21
N ASN A 28 -0.90 -4.96 -20.12
CA ASN A 28 -0.10 -6.18 -20.20
C ASN A 28 -0.28 -7.08 -18.97
N GLU A 29 -1.47 -7.65 -18.80
CA GLU A 29 -1.76 -8.59 -17.71
C GLU A 29 -0.86 -9.84 -17.78
N ASP A 30 -0.59 -10.34 -19.00
CA ASP A 30 0.25 -11.50 -19.25
C ASP A 30 1.66 -11.32 -18.67
N PHE A 31 2.24 -10.12 -18.71
CA PHE A 31 3.55 -9.86 -18.09
C PHE A 31 3.57 -10.22 -16.60
N PHE A 32 2.53 -9.87 -15.85
CA PHE A 32 2.44 -10.15 -14.42
C PHE A 32 2.18 -11.63 -14.16
N GLN A 33 1.25 -12.23 -14.91
CA GLN A 33 0.92 -13.66 -14.77
C GLN A 33 2.12 -14.55 -15.15
N ASN A 34 2.83 -14.22 -16.22
CA ASN A 34 4.04 -14.93 -16.64
C ASN A 34 5.16 -14.81 -15.59
N ARG A 35 5.33 -13.63 -14.98
CA ARG A 35 6.29 -13.45 -13.89
C ARG A 35 5.95 -14.31 -12.67
N ILE A 36 4.67 -14.36 -12.29
CA ILE A 36 4.19 -15.22 -11.20
C ILE A 36 4.49 -16.69 -11.52
N SER A 37 4.09 -17.16 -12.70
CA SER A 37 4.31 -18.54 -13.14
C SER A 37 5.79 -18.91 -13.15
N ALA A 38 6.65 -18.04 -13.70
CA ALA A 38 8.09 -18.25 -13.73
C ALA A 38 8.69 -18.33 -12.31
N GLY A 39 8.22 -17.51 -11.37
CA GLY A 39 8.68 -17.57 -9.98
C GLY A 39 8.21 -18.82 -9.25
N LEU A 40 6.95 -19.23 -9.43
CA LEU A 40 6.41 -20.46 -8.84
C LEU A 40 7.11 -21.72 -9.38
N ALA A 41 7.57 -21.70 -10.64
CA ALA A 41 8.40 -22.77 -11.20
C ALA A 41 9.77 -22.89 -10.51
N ARG A 42 10.26 -21.82 -9.87
CA ARG A 42 11.51 -21.80 -9.08
C ARG A 42 11.28 -21.99 -7.57
N ASN A 43 10.03 -22.06 -7.12
CA ASN A 43 9.70 -22.17 -5.71
C ASN A 43 9.99 -23.57 -5.17
N HIS A 44 11.01 -23.71 -4.32
CA HIS A 44 11.46 -25.00 -3.81
C HIS A 44 10.35 -25.79 -3.11
N ASP A 45 9.61 -25.15 -2.21
CA ASP A 45 8.58 -25.81 -1.41
C ASP A 45 7.46 -26.35 -2.29
N ILE A 46 7.00 -25.57 -3.27
CA ILE A 46 5.95 -26.01 -4.20
C ILE A 46 6.47 -27.12 -5.13
N GLN A 47 7.69 -26.99 -5.66
CA GLN A 47 8.24 -28.00 -6.57
C GLN A 47 8.57 -29.33 -5.87
N SER A 48 8.83 -29.30 -4.55
CA SER A 48 9.07 -30.49 -3.74
C SER A 48 7.83 -31.34 -3.45
N ILE A 49 6.62 -30.84 -3.74
CA ILE A 49 5.38 -31.61 -3.59
C ILE A 49 5.41 -32.80 -4.57
N SER A 50 5.36 -34.02 -4.03
CA SER A 50 5.48 -35.26 -4.80
C SER A 50 4.24 -35.59 -5.62
N ASP A 51 3.06 -35.26 -5.10
CA ASP A 51 1.80 -35.47 -5.82
C ASP A 51 1.59 -34.37 -6.86
N ASN A 52 1.51 -34.77 -8.13
CA ASN A 52 1.37 -33.83 -9.24
C ASN A 52 0.07 -33.01 -9.16
N SER A 53 -1.04 -33.63 -8.75
CA SER A 53 -2.34 -32.97 -8.65
C SER A 53 -2.35 -31.94 -7.52
N GLU A 54 -1.78 -32.30 -6.37
CA GLU A 54 -1.60 -31.39 -5.23
C GLU A 54 -0.73 -30.19 -5.62
N ARG A 55 0.39 -30.45 -6.30
CA ARG A 55 1.31 -29.39 -6.77
C ARG A 55 0.62 -28.44 -7.73
N GLU A 56 -0.10 -28.96 -8.73
CA GLU A 56 -0.85 -28.13 -9.69
C GLU A 56 -1.93 -27.30 -9.01
N ALA A 57 -2.68 -27.90 -8.07
CA ALA A 57 -3.67 -27.19 -7.27
C ALA A 57 -3.05 -26.07 -6.43
N LYS A 58 -1.86 -26.32 -5.85
CA LYS A 58 -1.09 -25.32 -5.09
C LYS A 58 -0.61 -24.18 -5.98
N ILE A 59 -0.04 -24.47 -7.15
CA ILE A 59 0.40 -23.47 -8.14
C ILE A 59 -0.77 -22.58 -8.54
N LYS A 60 -1.92 -23.17 -8.91
CA LYS A 60 -3.12 -22.41 -9.29
C LYS A 60 -3.60 -21.49 -8.17
N THR A 61 -3.62 -22.01 -6.95
CA THR A 61 -4.07 -21.28 -5.76
C THR A 61 -3.14 -20.12 -5.41
N GLU A 62 -1.83 -20.36 -5.38
CA GLU A 62 -0.85 -19.31 -5.05
C GLU A 62 -0.74 -18.28 -6.17
N SER A 63 -0.84 -18.69 -7.44
CA SER A 63 -0.89 -17.76 -8.57
C SER A 63 -2.04 -16.75 -8.43
N ALA A 64 -3.26 -17.23 -8.14
CA ALA A 64 -4.42 -16.37 -7.92
C ALA A 64 -4.26 -15.43 -6.72
N LYS A 65 -3.64 -15.89 -5.63
CA LYS A 65 -3.37 -15.07 -4.43
C LYS A 65 -2.32 -13.99 -4.71
N LEU A 66 -1.26 -14.32 -5.44
CA LEU A 66 -0.18 -13.40 -5.79
C LEU A 66 -0.68 -12.33 -6.77
N TRP A 67 -1.51 -12.71 -7.74
CA TRP A 67 -2.20 -11.76 -8.61
C TRP A 67 -3.07 -10.77 -7.81
N ARG A 68 -3.84 -11.29 -6.85
CA ARG A 68 -4.61 -10.44 -5.94
C ARG A 68 -3.72 -9.49 -5.12
N CYS A 69 -2.46 -9.83 -4.85
CA CYS A 69 -1.55 -8.92 -4.14
C CYS A 69 -1.13 -7.72 -5.02
N TYR A 70 -0.89 -7.93 -6.33
CA TYR A 70 -0.72 -6.81 -7.27
C TYR A 70 -1.95 -5.89 -7.29
N GLN A 71 -3.15 -6.48 -7.39
CA GLN A 71 -4.41 -5.73 -7.36
C GLN A 71 -4.58 -4.97 -6.03
N ARG A 72 -4.26 -5.59 -4.89
CA ARG A 72 -4.30 -4.94 -3.57
C ARG A 72 -3.39 -3.74 -3.51
N TYR A 73 -2.19 -3.80 -4.09
CA TYR A 73 -1.33 -2.62 -4.18
C TYR A 73 -2.02 -1.48 -4.92
N HIS A 74 -2.56 -1.73 -6.12
CA HIS A 74 -3.31 -0.73 -6.89
C HIS A 74 -4.46 -0.09 -6.09
N PHE A 75 -5.33 -0.92 -5.52
CA PHE A 75 -6.50 -0.42 -4.77
C PHE A 75 -6.10 0.33 -3.51
N HIS A 76 -5.17 -0.20 -2.71
CA HIS A 76 -4.74 0.49 -1.49
C HIS A 76 -3.96 1.76 -1.79
N ALA A 77 -3.06 1.76 -2.79
CA ALA A 77 -2.33 2.96 -3.18
C ALA A 77 -3.27 4.11 -3.55
N ASN A 78 -4.27 3.85 -4.41
CA ASN A 78 -5.22 4.88 -4.83
C ASN A 78 -6.18 5.29 -3.70
N GLY A 79 -6.78 4.33 -3.01
CA GLY A 79 -7.75 4.61 -1.95
C GLY A 79 -7.13 5.36 -0.77
N ILE A 80 -5.94 4.94 -0.32
CA ILE A 80 -5.25 5.57 0.80
C ILE A 80 -4.65 6.91 0.40
N ALA A 81 -4.11 7.05 -0.81
CA ALA A 81 -3.65 8.35 -1.29
C ALA A 81 -4.80 9.36 -1.39
N GLY A 82 -5.96 8.95 -1.89
CA GLY A 82 -7.17 9.79 -1.94
C GLY A 82 -7.62 10.23 -0.55
N LEU A 83 -7.72 9.29 0.40
CA LEU A 83 -8.04 9.60 1.80
C LEU A 83 -6.98 10.50 2.45
N SER A 84 -5.71 10.28 2.14
CA SER A 84 -4.60 11.11 2.62
C SER A 84 -4.75 12.55 2.13
N LEU A 85 -5.01 12.77 0.84
CA LEU A 85 -5.23 14.11 0.29
C LEU A 85 -6.44 14.79 0.93
N ALA A 86 -7.53 14.06 1.18
CA ALA A 86 -8.71 14.59 1.87
C ALA A 86 -8.36 15.03 3.30
N ILE A 87 -7.70 14.17 4.08
CA ILE A 87 -7.29 14.51 5.46
C ILE A 87 -6.31 15.68 5.48
N LEU A 88 -5.29 15.68 4.61
CA LEU A 88 -4.31 16.76 4.53
C LEU A 88 -4.98 18.11 4.21
N THR A 89 -5.97 18.10 3.31
CA THR A 89 -6.77 19.27 2.94
C THR A 89 -7.63 19.73 4.12
N LEU A 90 -8.39 18.84 4.76
CA LEU A 90 -9.24 19.17 5.91
C LEU A 90 -8.40 19.69 7.10
N MET A 91 -7.24 19.08 7.34
CA MET A 91 -6.29 19.51 8.37
C MET A 91 -5.73 20.92 8.12
N SER A 92 -5.82 21.45 6.90
CA SER A 92 -5.41 22.82 6.61
C SER A 92 -6.36 23.87 7.23
N PHE A 93 -7.63 23.51 7.41
CA PHE A 93 -8.66 24.35 8.00
C PHE A 93 -8.71 24.25 9.54
N ILE A 94 -8.14 23.22 10.15
CA ILE A 94 -8.19 23.05 11.61
C ILE A 94 -7.09 23.90 12.28
N GLN A 95 -7.46 24.74 13.25
CA GLN A 95 -6.55 25.61 14.01
C GLN A 95 -5.82 24.85 15.15
N ALA A 96 -5.27 23.68 14.85
CA ALA A 96 -4.53 22.87 15.80
C ALA A 96 -3.07 23.35 15.99
N PRO A 97 -2.42 23.03 17.13
CA PRO A 97 -1.01 23.32 17.37
C PRO A 97 -0.11 22.74 16.28
N HIS A 98 0.98 23.46 15.96
CA HIS A 98 1.89 23.10 14.87
C HIS A 98 2.40 21.66 14.96
N LEU A 99 2.80 21.20 16.15
CA LEU A 99 3.32 19.85 16.34
C LEU A 99 2.28 18.77 16.03
N LEU A 100 1.03 18.94 16.49
CA LEU A 100 -0.06 17.99 16.20
C LEU A 100 -0.34 17.94 14.70
N ARG A 101 -0.43 19.09 14.04
CA ARG A 101 -0.60 19.18 12.57
C ARG A 101 0.51 18.45 11.84
N PHE A 102 1.76 18.71 12.23
CA PHE A 102 2.93 18.08 11.65
C PHE A 102 2.87 16.55 11.78
N CYS A 103 2.64 16.03 12.99
CA CYS A 103 2.55 14.59 13.22
C CYS A 103 1.42 13.94 12.42
N VAL A 104 0.22 14.53 12.43
CA VAL A 104 -0.93 14.01 11.66
C VAL A 104 -0.61 13.97 10.17
N GLN A 105 -0.14 15.09 9.60
CA GLN A 105 0.12 15.20 8.17
C GLN A 105 1.18 14.21 7.69
N TYR A 106 2.28 14.06 8.44
CA TYR A 106 3.35 13.14 8.06
C TYR A 106 2.98 11.67 8.32
N SER A 107 2.28 11.34 9.41
CA SER A 107 1.82 9.97 9.66
C SER A 107 0.84 9.50 8.58
N VAL A 108 -0.09 10.36 8.18
CA VAL A 108 -1.03 10.08 7.08
C VAL A 108 -0.29 9.93 5.75
N ALA A 109 0.56 10.89 5.39
CA ALA A 109 1.23 10.86 4.09
C ALA A 109 2.25 9.71 3.97
N VAL A 110 3.18 9.59 4.92
CA VAL A 110 4.27 8.61 4.88
C VAL A 110 3.73 7.20 5.16
N GLY A 111 2.90 7.05 6.19
CA GLY A 111 2.28 5.77 6.52
C GLY A 111 1.40 5.27 5.36
N GLY A 112 0.57 6.17 4.82
CA GLY A 112 -0.33 5.84 3.73
C GLY A 112 0.37 5.52 2.41
N PHE A 113 1.47 6.21 2.10
CA PHE A 113 2.28 5.94 0.92
C PHE A 113 3.01 4.60 1.01
N LEU A 114 3.61 4.29 2.16
CA LEU A 114 4.46 3.10 2.30
C LEU A 114 3.65 1.82 2.54
N TYR A 115 2.48 1.89 3.17
CA TYR A 115 1.70 0.70 3.49
C TYR A 115 1.37 -0.20 2.28
N PRO A 116 0.87 0.32 1.14
CA PRO A 116 0.56 -0.52 -0.02
C PRO A 116 1.73 -1.38 -0.51
N PHE A 117 2.98 -0.94 -0.31
CA PHE A 117 4.17 -1.65 -0.81
C PHE A 117 4.30 -3.06 -0.23
N VAL A 118 3.73 -3.36 0.95
CA VAL A 118 3.71 -4.74 1.45
C VAL A 118 3.05 -5.69 0.45
N TRP A 119 1.95 -5.26 -0.17
CA TRP A 119 1.23 -6.07 -1.15
C TRP A 119 2.02 -6.22 -2.46
N LEU A 120 2.67 -5.14 -2.90
CA LEU A 120 3.50 -5.16 -4.10
C LEU A 120 4.69 -6.09 -3.94
N LEU A 121 5.40 -5.99 -2.82
CA LEU A 121 6.60 -6.78 -2.55
C LEU A 121 6.24 -8.26 -2.35
N ILE A 122 5.12 -8.56 -1.68
CA ILE A 122 4.58 -9.93 -1.63
C ILE A 122 4.30 -10.46 -3.03
N ALA A 123 3.73 -9.66 -3.94
CA ALA A 123 3.42 -10.10 -5.29
C ALA A 123 4.68 -10.31 -6.16
N ILE A 124 5.75 -9.54 -5.91
CA ILE A 124 7.02 -9.61 -6.64
C ILE A 124 7.88 -10.79 -6.16
N TYR A 125 8.02 -10.98 -4.84
CA TYR A 125 8.95 -11.94 -4.25
C TYR A 125 8.28 -13.24 -3.80
N GLY A 126 7.01 -13.16 -3.39
CA GLY A 126 6.23 -14.32 -2.96
C GLY A 126 6.12 -15.48 -3.95
N PRO A 127 6.20 -15.30 -5.29
CA PRO A 127 6.27 -16.43 -6.21
C PRO A 127 7.46 -17.35 -5.93
N GLU A 128 8.64 -16.80 -5.62
CA GLU A 128 9.89 -17.59 -5.46
C GLU A 128 10.10 -18.08 -4.04
N ILE A 129 9.96 -17.19 -3.05
CA ILE A 129 10.27 -17.51 -1.64
C ILE A 129 9.05 -17.93 -0.82
N GLY A 130 7.85 -17.87 -1.43
CA GLY A 130 6.59 -18.12 -0.73
C GLY A 130 5.96 -16.84 -0.17
N ARG A 131 4.63 -16.79 -0.18
CA ARG A 131 3.86 -15.60 0.19
C ARG A 131 4.01 -15.20 1.67
N THR A 132 4.11 -16.18 2.57
CA THR A 132 4.28 -15.94 4.00
C THR A 132 5.67 -15.37 4.28
N GLU A 133 6.71 -15.99 3.73
CA GLU A 133 8.09 -15.51 3.88
C GLU A 133 8.27 -14.09 3.34
N ALA A 134 7.70 -13.80 2.16
CA ALA A 134 7.71 -12.45 1.60
C ALA A 134 6.95 -11.46 2.49
N HIS A 135 5.81 -11.85 3.06
CA HIS A 135 5.06 -10.99 3.98
C HIS A 135 5.91 -10.62 5.20
N ASP A 136 6.59 -11.60 5.80
CA ASP A 136 7.36 -11.40 7.03
C ASP A 136 8.65 -10.60 6.75
N THR A 137 9.31 -10.88 5.63
CA THR A 137 10.47 -10.12 5.13
C THR A 137 10.16 -8.62 4.96
N PHE A 138 8.95 -8.30 4.46
CA PHE A 138 8.52 -6.94 4.16
C PHE A 138 7.52 -6.37 5.18
N ALA A 139 7.41 -6.98 6.36
CA ALA A 139 6.42 -6.62 7.39
C ALA A 139 6.49 -5.15 7.83
N ILE A 140 7.67 -4.52 7.71
CA ILE A 140 7.84 -3.09 8.01
C ILE A 140 6.87 -2.20 7.21
N PHE A 141 6.61 -2.54 5.95
CA PHE A 141 5.62 -1.81 5.14
C PHE A 141 4.20 -2.09 5.64
N GLY A 142 3.91 -3.30 6.12
CA GLY A 142 2.65 -3.60 6.79
C GLY A 142 2.39 -2.71 8.00
N TYR A 143 3.41 -2.50 8.85
CA TYR A 143 3.31 -1.62 10.03
C TYR A 143 3.07 -0.14 9.68
N MET A 144 3.41 0.31 8.46
CA MET A 144 3.09 1.65 8.00
C MET A 144 1.57 1.89 7.90
N GLY A 145 0.77 0.83 7.78
CA GLY A 145 -0.69 0.92 7.91
C GLY A 145 -1.13 1.35 9.31
N GLY A 146 -0.39 0.91 10.35
CA GLY A 146 -0.58 1.37 11.72
C GLY A 146 -0.20 2.85 11.89
N VAL A 147 0.91 3.29 11.29
CA VAL A 147 1.31 4.71 11.28
C VAL A 147 0.24 5.57 10.60
N PHE A 148 -0.25 5.13 9.45
CA PHE A 148 -1.36 5.78 8.76
C PHE A 148 -2.60 5.90 9.66
N PHE A 149 -2.98 4.81 10.33
CA PHE A 149 -4.12 4.78 11.23
C PHE A 149 -3.97 5.71 12.43
N VAL A 150 -2.79 5.79 13.05
CA VAL A 150 -2.49 6.78 14.11
C VAL A 150 -2.66 8.21 13.58
N GLY A 151 -2.24 8.46 12.34
CA GLY A 151 -2.49 9.73 11.65
C GLY A 151 -3.99 10.07 11.53
N ILE A 152 -4.82 9.09 11.16
CA ILE A 152 -6.29 9.24 11.11
C ILE A 152 -6.84 9.57 12.50
N LEU A 153 -6.44 8.84 13.54
CA LEU A 153 -6.89 9.11 14.90
C LEU A 153 -6.49 10.50 15.39
N GLY A 154 -5.27 10.93 15.07
CA GLY A 154 -4.81 12.29 15.37
C GLY A 154 -5.60 13.36 14.63
N PHE A 155 -5.98 13.11 13.37
CA PHE A 155 -6.88 13.99 12.62
C PHE A 155 -8.26 14.09 13.28
N ILE A 156 -8.87 12.95 13.63
CA ILE A 156 -10.18 12.92 14.30
C ILE A 156 -10.13 13.69 15.62
N PHE A 157 -9.10 13.43 16.44
CA PHE A 157 -8.88 14.18 17.68
C PHE A 157 -8.79 15.69 17.42
N ALA A 158 -7.98 16.09 16.44
CA ALA A 158 -7.80 17.51 16.14
C ALA A 158 -9.10 18.17 15.65
N ALA A 159 -9.84 17.48 14.78
CA ALA A 159 -11.12 17.91 14.23
C ALA A 159 -12.20 18.13 15.29
N LEU A 160 -12.19 17.32 16.36
CA LEU A 160 -13.12 17.42 17.48
C LEU A 160 -12.69 18.45 18.52
N LYS A 161 -11.37 18.62 18.72
CA LYS A 161 -10.83 19.43 19.82
C LYS A 161 -10.62 20.90 19.46
N TYR A 162 -10.26 21.20 18.22
CA TYR A 162 -9.84 22.54 17.80
C TYR A 162 -10.85 23.18 16.84
N PRO A 163 -10.97 24.52 16.85
CA PRO A 163 -11.88 25.20 15.94
C PRO A 163 -11.42 25.07 14.48
N TRP A 164 -12.40 25.09 13.59
CA TRP A 164 -12.19 25.12 12.15
C TRP A 164 -12.19 26.56 11.66
N ASN A 165 -11.22 26.90 10.82
CA ASN A 165 -11.16 28.16 10.09
C ASN A 165 -11.83 27.97 8.72
N LEU A 166 -13.14 28.23 8.66
CA LEU A 166 -13.96 28.08 7.44
C LEU A 166 -14.29 29.43 6.78
N GLU A 167 -13.62 30.51 7.20
CA GLU A 167 -13.69 31.78 6.49
C GLU A 167 -12.94 31.62 5.16
N ILE A 168 -13.68 31.32 4.10
CA ILE A 168 -13.23 31.24 2.69
C ILE A 168 -13.40 32.61 2.05
#